data_AF-A0A0M3M3E3-F1
#
_entry.id   AF-A0A0M3M3E3-F1
#
_cell.length_a   1.000
_cell.length_b   1.000
_cell.length_c   1.000
_cell.angle_alpha   90.00
_cell.angle_beta   90.00
_cell.angle_gamma   90.00
#
_symmetry.space_group_name_H-M   'P 1'
#
loop_
_entity.id
_entity.type
_entity.pdbx_description
1 polymer ?
#
loop_
_entity_poly.entity_id
_entity_poly.type
_entity_poly.pdbx_seq_one_letter_code
_entity_poly.pdbx_strand_id
1 'polypeptide(L)' 'NCWVIYRLDKHPLIAMLNPGFTNNDISKIIGARWANEPESVKNEYRMKAADEKRLHAIKYPGYVFTP' A
#
# COMPACT_ATOMS: atom_id res chain seq x y z
N ASN A 1 -3.70 -0.17 -5.73
CA ASN A 1 -2.67 -1.24 -5.68
C ASN A 1 -2.39 -1.63 -4.24
N CYS A 2 -2.21 -2.93 -3.96
CA CYS A 2 -1.96 -3.45 -2.60
C CYS A 2 -0.73 -2.84 -1.92
N TRP A 3 0.34 -2.61 -2.68
CA TRP A 3 1.54 -1.93 -2.17
C TRP A 3 1.28 -0.49 -1.71
N VAL A 4 0.37 0.24 -2.37
CA VAL A 4 0.04 1.63 -1.99
C VAL A 4 -0.70 1.66 -0.65
N ILE A 5 -1.65 0.75 -0.44
CA ILE A 5 -2.38 0.61 0.84
C ILE A 5 -1.39 0.26 1.96
N TYR A 6 -0.52 -0.73 1.71
CA TYR A 6 0.49 -1.15 2.67
C TYR A 6 1.47 -0.01 3.01
N ARG A 7 1.94 0.74 1.99
CA ARG A 7 2.83 1.88 2.19
C ARG A 7 2.16 2.97 3.00
N LEU A 8 0.91 3.32 2.71
CA LEU A 8 0.19 4.36 3.46
C LEU A 8 -0.01 3.99 4.93
N ASP A 9 -0.23 2.70 5.24
CA ASP A 9 -0.33 2.19 6.61
C ASP A 9 1.02 2.22 7.34
N LYS A 10 2.10 1.78 6.68
CA LYS A 10 3.43 1.66 7.30
C LYS A 10 4.24 2.95 7.30
N HIS A 11 4.02 3.85 6.36
CA HIS A 11 4.76 5.11 6.25
C HIS A 11 4.72 5.97 7.52
N PRO A 12 3.56 6.28 8.12
CA PRO A 12 3.52 7.05 9.37
C PRO A 12 4.19 6.30 10.53
N LEU A 13 4.05 4.97 10.61
CA LEU A 13 4.71 4.16 11.64
C LEU A 13 6.24 4.25 11.53
N ILE A 14 6.78 4.10 10.32
CA ILE A 14 8.24 4.16 10.08
C ILE A 14 8.76 5.59 10.23
N ALA A 15 8.00 6.59 9.78
CA ALA A 15 8.34 8.00 9.96
C ALA A 15 8.38 8.39 11.44
N MET A 16 7.45 7.89 12.25
CA MET A 16 7.41 8.13 13.69
C MET A 16 8.54 7.41 14.43
N LEU A 17 8.90 6.19 13.99
CA LEU A 17 10.04 5.44 14.52
C LEU A 17 11.39 6.07 14.13
N ASN A 18 11.44 6.80 13.01
CA ASN A 18 12.67 7.37 12.46
C ASN A 18 12.49 8.86 12.12
N PRO A 19 12.32 9.73 13.14
CA PRO A 19 12.23 11.17 12.93
C PRO A 19 13.59 11.68 12.39
N GLY A 20 13.64 11.98 11.10
CA GLY A 20 14.86 12.42 10.41
C GLY A 20 15.19 11.62 9.15
N PHE A 21 14.53 10.49 8.92
CA PHE A 21 14.69 9.73 7.68
C PHE A 21 13.94 10.42 6.55
N THR A 22 14.56 10.49 5.37
CA THR A 22 13.87 11.04 4.20
C THR A 22 12.81 10.07 3.70
N ASN A 23 11.82 10.62 2.99
CA ASN A 23 10.78 9.81 2.35
C ASN A 23 11.33 8.69 1.44
N ASN A 24 12.52 8.91 0.87
CA ASN A 24 13.21 7.93 0.04
C ASN A 24 13.70 6.74 0.88
N ASP A 25 14.33 7.00 2.03
CA ASP A 25 14.81 5.96 2.95
C ASP A 25 13.65 5.17 3.54
N ILE A 26 12.58 5.86 3.95
CA ILE A 26 11.36 5.22 4.42
C ILE A 26 10.76 4.30 3.33
N SER A 27 10.76 4.75 2.08
CA SER A 27 10.22 3.95 0.97
C SER A 27 11.06 2.70 0.69
N LYS A 28 12.39 2.78 0.82
CA LYS A 28 13.29 1.61 0.74
C LYS A 28 13.01 0.62 1.86
N ILE A 29 12.85 1.10 3.10
CA ILE A 29 12.55 0.26 4.27
C ILE A 29 11.20 -0.46 4.09
N ILE A 30 10.17 0.27 3.68
CA ILE A 30 8.83 -0.30 3.45
C ILE A 30 8.86 -1.34 2.31
N GLY A 31 9.60 -1.06 1.24
CA GLY A 31 9.79 -2.02 0.14
C GLY A 31 10.48 -3.31 0.60
N ALA A 32 11.54 -3.19 1.40
CA ALA A 32 12.24 -4.34 1.97
C ALA A 32 11.36 -5.12 2.96
N ARG A 33 10.61 -4.43 3.83
CA ARG A 33 9.63 -5.06 4.74
C ARG A 33 8.55 -5.78 3.95
N TRP A 34 7.96 -5.14 2.95
CA TRP A 34 6.97 -5.77 2.08
C TRP A 34 7.53 -7.03 1.43
N ALA A 35 8.77 -7.03 0.94
CA ALA A 35 9.39 -8.23 0.37
C ALA A 35 9.51 -9.36 1.41
N ASN A 36 9.85 -9.03 2.67
CA ASN A 36 10.01 -9.98 3.77
C ASN A 36 8.70 -10.42 4.45
N GLU A 37 7.60 -9.69 4.27
CA GLU A 37 6.30 -10.08 4.85
C GLU A 37 5.83 -11.44 4.28
N PRO A 38 5.19 -12.30 5.09
CA PRO A 38 4.60 -13.55 4.65
C PRO A 38 3.55 -13.33 3.57
N GLU A 39 3.40 -14.33 2.71
CA GLU A 39 2.43 -14.30 1.62
C GLU A 39 1.00 -14.13 2.10
N SER A 40 0.65 -14.65 3.27
CA SER A 40 -0.68 -14.46 3.88
C SER A 40 -1.01 -12.97 4.02
N VAL A 41 -0.10 -12.18 4.58
CA VAL A 41 -0.27 -10.73 4.75
C VAL A 41 -0.37 -10.05 3.40
N LYS A 42 0.54 -10.38 2.47
CA LYS A 42 0.49 -9.83 1.10
C LYS A 42 -0.85 -10.13 0.42
N ASN A 43 -1.40 -11.31 0.64
CA ASN A 43 -2.66 -11.74 0.07
C ASN A 43 -3.85 -11.00 0.67
N GLU A 44 -3.85 -10.76 1.98
CA GLU A 44 -4.84 -9.89 2.63
C GLU A 44 -4.85 -8.48 2.03
N TYR A 45 -3.67 -7.86 1.84
CA TYR A 45 -3.59 -6.55 1.20
C TYR A 45 -3.95 -6.59 -0.29
N ARG A 46 -3.69 -7.69 -1.01
CA ARG A 46 -4.20 -7.91 -2.37
C ARG A 46 -5.72 -7.95 -2.40
N MET A 47 -6.34 -8.70 -1.48
CA MET A 47 -7.79 -8.76 -1.35
C MET A 47 -8.37 -7.38 -1.03
N LYS A 48 -7.83 -6.67 -0.03
CA LYS A 48 -8.24 -5.30 0.30
C LYS A 48 -8.13 -4.35 -0.89
N ALA A 49 -7.02 -4.43 -1.65
CA ALA A 49 -6.86 -3.59 -2.84
C ALA A 49 -7.82 -3.95 -3.98
N ALA A 50 -8.14 -5.24 -4.14
CA ALA A 50 -9.13 -5.69 -5.12
C ALA A 50 -10.54 -5.25 -4.72
N ASP A 51 -10.87 -5.34 -3.43
CA ASP A 51 -12.14 -4.90 -2.88
C ASP A 51 -12.30 -3.38 -3.00
N GLU A 52 -11.26 -2.62 -2.65
CA GLU A 52 -11.27 -1.16 -2.80
C GLU A 52 -11.35 -0.73 -4.27
N LYS A 53 -10.68 -1.45 -5.18
CA LYS A 53 -10.84 -1.24 -6.63
C LYS A 53 -12.27 -1.53 -7.07
N ARG A 54 -12.89 -2.59 -6.55
CA ARG A 54 -14.28 -2.96 -6.85
C ARG A 54 -15.26 -1.93 -6.31
N LEU A 55 -15.10 -1.52 -5.05
CA LEU A 55 -15.86 -0.44 -4.43
C LEU A 55 -15.72 0.87 -5.20
N HIS A 56 -14.50 1.22 -5.62
CA HIS A 56 -14.27 2.41 -6.42
C HIS A 56 -14.96 2.30 -7.79
N ALA A 57 -14.92 1.13 -8.44
CA ALA A 57 -15.62 0.89 -9.69
C ALA A 57 -17.16 0.93 -9.55
N ILE A 58 -17.69 0.46 -8.41
CA ILE A 58 -19.13 0.53 -8.10
C ILE A 58 -19.55 1.96 -7.74
N LYS A 59 -18.73 2.67 -6.96
CA LYS A 59 -19.01 4.04 -6.49
C LYS A 59 -18.85 5.07 -7.59
N TYR A 60 -17.97 4.82 -8.56
CA TYR A 60 -17.79 5.61 -9.78
C TYR A 60 -18.13 4.77 -11.01
N PRO A 61 -19.42 4.51 -11.27
CA PRO A 61 -19.86 3.80 -12.46
C PRO A 61 -19.58 4.70 -13.67
N GLY A 62 -18.44 4.50 -14.33
CA GLY A 62 -17.94 5.37 -15.40
C GLY A 62 -16.44 5.70 -15.30
N TYR A 63 -15.75 5.26 -14.24
CA TYR A 63 -14.31 5.37 -14.13
C TYR A 63 -13.63 4.42 -15.13
N VAL A 64 -13.40 4.90 -16.35
CA VAL A 64 -12.55 4.25 -17.35
C VAL A 64 -11.11 4.61 -17.00
N PHE A 65 -10.34 3.63 -16.55
CA PHE A 65 -8.89 3.76 -16.47
C PHE A 65 -8.35 3.81 -17.89
N THR A 66 -8.27 5.01 -18.46
CA THR A 66 -7.59 5.27 -19.73
C THR A 66 -6.08 5.34 -19.45
N PRO A 67 -5.27 4.42 -20.01
CA PRO A 67 -3.82 4.42 -19.84
C PRO A 67 -3.13 5.61 -20.51
#